data_AF-A0A6G0TR43-F1
#
_entry.id   AF-A0A6G0TR43-F1
#
_cell.length_a   1.000
_cell.length_b   1.000
_cell.length_c   1.000
_cell.angle_alpha   90.00
_cell.angle_beta   90.00
_cell.angle_gamma   90.00
#
_symmetry.space_group_name_H-M   'P 1'
#
loop_
_entity.id
_entity.type
_entity.pdbx_description
1 polymer ?
#
loop_
_entity_poly.entity_id
_entity_poly.type
_entity_poly.pdbx_seq_one_letter_code
_entity_poly.pdbx_strand_id
1 'polypeptide(L)'
;MPIGGVKATCICNECLYQHACRSSFGIVNQRPWPTLTLKMLRKMFKTLQLSVRCSCTCLVERYSCTDDRRRFWSSPPESSAARTKVSVSPKKSVLFLGDRDPDLTIPYLRLHMKEIACVAPYLLIGSCTNSSYADIAKCASRSKEALDHGRKFRIPFNGIPGSKQIRATIERDEMAQTLREFGGTVLANACGPCIGQWDRKDVKKGEKNTILNSYNRKIRAKEVAMSKFDTKPLPYETLEKRLKIVADRLGRPLTLTEKILYSHLDDPVGQSIERGVSYLKLRPDRVAMQDATAQMAMLQFISSGLPKVAVPSTIHCDHLIEAQVGGVEDLKRAKELNEEVYNFLKTASAKYGVGFWHPGSGIIHQIILENYAFPGLLMVGTDSHTPNGGGLGGLCIGVGGADAVDVMADIPWELKCPKVIGVRLTGKMIGWTSPTDVILKVADILTVKGGTVAVIEYHGPGVWVLSVIWVQKLELYFIVPF
;
A
#
# COMPACT_ATOMS: atom_id res chain seq x y z
N MET A 1 51.98 10.12 -14.81
CA MET A 1 50.68 9.92 -15.49
C MET A 1 50.93 9.06 -16.71
N PRO A 2 50.34 7.86 -16.72
CA PRO A 2 49.21 7.63 -17.61
C PRO A 2 48.00 7.02 -16.90
N ILE A 3 46.87 7.16 -17.58
CA ILE A 3 45.51 6.80 -17.18
C ILE A 3 45.37 5.27 -17.19
N GLY A 4 45.05 4.67 -16.04
CA GLY A 4 44.75 3.25 -15.91
C GLY A 4 43.25 3.00 -16.06
N GLY A 5 42.87 2.30 -17.12
CA GLY A 5 41.49 1.97 -17.46
C GLY A 5 40.78 1.11 -16.42
N VAL A 6 39.53 1.43 -16.16
CA VAL A 6 38.60 0.60 -15.39
C VAL A 6 38.08 -0.49 -16.32
N LYS A 7 38.47 -1.75 -16.05
CA LYS A 7 37.79 -2.92 -16.62
C LYS A 7 36.41 -3.03 -15.98
N ALA A 8 35.36 -2.79 -16.78
CA ALA A 8 34.01 -3.22 -16.45
C ALA A 8 33.91 -4.72 -16.68
N THR A 9 33.71 -5.49 -15.61
CA THR A 9 33.39 -6.93 -15.72
C THR A 9 31.89 -7.07 -15.80
N CYS A 10 31.38 -7.32 -17.01
CA CYS A 10 30.02 -7.77 -17.26
C CYS A 10 29.95 -9.25 -16.85
N ILE A 11 29.17 -9.60 -15.83
CA ILE A 11 28.87 -11.01 -15.52
C ILE A 11 27.68 -11.40 -16.39
N CYS A 12 28.01 -12.02 -17.52
CA CYS A 12 27.03 -12.64 -18.41
C CYS A 12 26.52 -13.94 -17.78
N ASN A 13 25.22 -14.18 -17.94
CA ASN A 13 24.47 -15.28 -17.35
C ASN A 13 24.74 -16.57 -18.13
N GLU A 14 25.86 -17.24 -17.85
CA GLU A 14 26.22 -18.53 -18.46
C GLU A 14 26.91 -19.43 -17.42
N CYS A 15 26.18 -19.83 -16.38
CA CYS A 15 26.62 -20.92 -15.47
C CYS A 15 25.48 -21.57 -14.64
N LEU A 16 24.24 -21.55 -15.15
CA LEU A 16 23.11 -22.27 -14.51
C LEU A 16 22.56 -23.43 -15.36
N TYR A 17 23.20 -23.76 -16.49
CA TYR A 17 22.71 -24.79 -17.42
C TYR A 17 23.36 -26.18 -17.28
N GLN A 18 24.00 -26.50 -16.14
CA GLN A 18 24.64 -27.82 -15.94
C GLN A 18 24.19 -28.63 -14.71
N HIS A 19 23.03 -28.34 -14.12
CA HIS A 19 22.50 -29.17 -13.02
C HIS A 19 21.11 -29.80 -13.25
N ALA A 20 20.63 -29.89 -14.50
CA ALA A 20 19.38 -30.58 -14.84
C ALA A 20 19.53 -31.93 -15.57
N CYS A 21 20.75 -32.44 -15.80
CA CYS A 21 20.96 -33.76 -16.39
C CYS A 21 21.98 -34.57 -15.57
N ARG A 22 21.51 -35.33 -14.57
CA ARG A 22 22.16 -36.56 -14.05
C ARG A 22 21.27 -37.20 -12.97
N SER A 23 20.16 -37.78 -13.39
CA SER A 23 19.44 -38.79 -12.60
C SER A 23 19.38 -40.07 -13.42
N SER A 24 20.52 -40.75 -13.55
CA SER A 24 20.63 -42.15 -13.99
C SER A 24 22.09 -42.63 -13.81
N PHE A 25 22.23 -43.82 -13.21
CA PHE A 25 23.43 -44.65 -13.02
C PHE A 25 24.41 -44.36 -11.85
N GLY A 26 24.44 -45.33 -10.92
CA GLY A 26 25.66 -46.13 -10.67
C GLY A 26 26.61 -45.70 -9.54
N ILE A 27 26.63 -46.53 -8.49
CA ILE A 27 27.64 -46.63 -7.41
C ILE A 27 29.07 -46.72 -7.98
N VAL A 28 30.07 -46.02 -7.40
CA VAL A 28 31.43 -46.52 -7.01
C VAL A 28 32.16 -45.49 -6.11
N ASN A 29 32.79 -45.99 -5.03
CA ASN A 29 33.70 -45.36 -4.05
C ASN A 29 34.87 -44.53 -4.63
N GLN A 30 35.34 -43.49 -3.91
CA GLN A 30 36.75 -43.31 -3.47
C GLN A 30 36.96 -42.10 -2.52
N ARG A 31 38.07 -42.12 -1.77
CA ARG A 31 38.40 -41.56 -0.42
C ARG A 31 38.83 -40.06 -0.35
N PRO A 32 39.02 -39.47 0.88
CA PRO A 32 39.06 -38.02 1.16
C PRO A 32 40.43 -37.40 1.53
N TRP A 33 40.41 -36.09 1.91
CA TRP A 33 41.35 -35.20 2.68
C TRP A 33 42.07 -34.07 1.89
N PRO A 34 42.50 -32.92 2.52
CA PRO A 34 42.30 -32.42 3.89
C PRO A 34 41.85 -30.94 4.05
N THR A 35 41.45 -30.66 5.28
CA THR A 35 41.13 -29.40 5.97
C THR A 35 42.23 -28.32 5.94
N LEU A 36 41.86 -27.05 5.67
CA LEU A 36 42.69 -25.87 5.95
C LEU A 36 42.03 -24.96 7.00
N THR A 37 42.79 -24.63 8.04
CA THR A 37 42.34 -24.03 9.31
C THR A 37 42.56 -22.52 9.41
N LEU A 38 41.79 -21.93 10.32
CA LEU A 38 41.60 -20.54 10.78
C LEU A 38 42.83 -19.64 11.11
N LYS A 39 44.00 -19.84 10.49
CA LYS A 39 45.24 -19.07 10.82
C LYS A 39 45.65 -17.98 9.82
N MET A 40 44.93 -17.76 8.71
CA MET A 40 45.26 -16.70 7.73
C MET A 40 44.45 -15.40 7.85
N LEU A 41 43.33 -15.37 8.57
CA LEU A 41 42.44 -14.18 8.62
C LEU A 41 42.76 -13.16 9.72
N ARG A 42 43.77 -13.41 10.57
CA ARG A 42 44.19 -12.48 11.65
C ARG A 42 45.35 -11.53 11.28
N LYS A 43 45.81 -11.52 10.02
CA LYS A 43 47.02 -10.76 9.62
C LYS A 43 46.81 -9.63 8.61
N MET A 44 45.57 -9.24 8.29
CA MET A 44 45.29 -8.08 7.41
C MET A 44 44.45 -6.97 8.07
N PHE A 45 44.49 -6.87 9.41
CA PHE A 45 44.10 -5.66 10.14
C PHE A 45 45.35 -5.03 10.75
N LYS A 46 46.07 -4.25 9.95
CA LYS A 46 46.96 -3.15 10.39
C LYS A 46 47.47 -2.44 9.14
N THR A 47 47.38 -1.11 9.17
CA THR A 47 48.01 -0.09 8.29
C THR A 47 47.04 0.63 7.36
N LEU A 48 46.40 1.69 7.88
CA LEU A 48 46.23 3.01 7.23
C LEU A 48 45.42 3.92 8.16
N GLN A 49 46.14 4.63 9.04
CA GLN A 49 45.69 5.85 9.68
C GLN A 49 45.85 7.00 8.67
N LEU A 50 44.80 7.79 8.46
CA LEU A 50 44.94 9.17 7.99
C LEU A 50 43.80 10.01 8.59
N SER A 51 44.22 10.99 9.39
CA SER A 51 43.42 11.96 10.11
C SER A 51 43.00 13.11 9.22
N VAL A 52 41.73 13.53 9.29
CA VAL A 52 41.34 14.93 9.03
C VAL A 52 40.31 15.34 10.09
N ARG A 53 40.72 16.27 10.95
CA ARG A 53 39.85 17.02 11.87
C ARG A 53 39.14 18.11 11.09
N CYS A 54 37.84 18.27 11.28
CA CYS A 54 37.20 19.57 11.14
C CYS A 54 36.13 19.74 12.22
N SER A 55 36.28 20.84 12.95
CA SER A 55 35.54 21.27 14.13
C SER A 55 34.49 22.30 13.72
N CYS A 56 33.22 22.05 14.04
CA CYS A 56 32.18 23.09 14.12
C CYS A 56 31.25 22.79 15.30
N THR A 57 31.53 23.46 16.41
CA THR A 57 30.67 23.66 17.57
C THR A 57 29.65 24.75 17.22
N CYS A 58 28.35 24.55 17.49
CA CYS A 58 27.42 25.65 17.81
C CYS A 58 26.12 25.11 18.44
N LEU A 59 26.06 25.32 19.76
CA LEU A 59 24.92 25.71 20.60
C LEU A 59 23.63 24.87 20.63
N VAL A 60 23.58 24.08 21.70
CA VAL A 60 22.40 23.56 22.39
C VAL A 60 21.70 24.71 23.13
N GLU A 61 20.40 24.89 22.92
CA GLU A 61 19.52 25.53 23.91
C GLU A 61 18.52 24.48 24.44
N ARG A 62 18.57 24.31 25.76
CA ARG A 62 17.68 23.49 26.58
C ARG A 62 16.38 24.25 26.83
N TYR A 63 15.25 23.56 26.77
CA TYR A 63 14.18 23.77 27.75
C TYR A 63 13.65 22.43 28.23
N SER A 64 13.73 22.25 29.55
CA SER A 64 13.24 21.12 30.35
C SER A 64 11.92 21.49 31.04
N CYS A 65 11.01 20.53 31.17
CA CYS A 65 10.06 20.38 32.29
C CYS A 65 9.43 18.97 32.14
N THR A 66 9.81 17.91 32.87
CA THR A 66 9.27 17.48 34.20
C THR A 66 7.75 17.76 34.31
N ASP A 67 6.83 16.86 34.63
CA ASP A 67 6.84 15.80 35.63
C ASP A 67 5.48 15.04 35.60
N ASP A 68 5.50 13.83 36.17
CA ASP A 68 4.43 13.07 36.85
C ASP A 68 2.98 12.96 36.31
N ARG A 69 2.52 11.70 36.19
CA ARG A 69 1.30 11.18 36.86
C ARG A 69 1.11 9.69 36.59
N ARG A 70 1.67 8.86 37.48
CA ARG A 70 1.06 7.57 37.85
C ARG A 70 0.06 7.83 38.97
N ARG A 71 -1.15 7.23 38.84
CA ARG A 71 -2.15 6.84 39.87
C ARG A 71 -3.56 7.27 39.42
N PHE A 72 -4.39 6.29 39.06
CA PHE A 72 -5.56 5.87 39.85
C PHE A 72 -6.43 4.93 38.99
N TRP A 73 -6.41 3.65 39.35
CA TRP A 73 -7.50 2.71 39.06
C TRP A 73 -8.56 2.89 40.15
N SER A 74 -9.81 3.17 39.76
CA SER A 74 -11.01 2.91 40.57
C SER A 74 -12.26 2.95 39.68
N SER A 75 -13.15 1.97 39.88
CA SER A 75 -14.39 1.64 39.18
C SER A 75 -15.43 2.80 39.04
N PRO A 76 -16.44 2.69 38.14
CA PRO A 76 -17.27 3.82 37.72
C PRO A 76 -18.46 4.07 38.66
N PRO A 77 -18.91 5.33 38.84
CA PRO A 77 -20.24 5.64 39.35
C PRO A 77 -21.24 6.00 38.24
N GLU A 78 -22.49 5.80 38.60
CA GLU A 78 -23.72 5.74 37.82
C GLU A 78 -24.13 7.03 37.07
N SER A 79 -24.97 6.81 36.07
CA SER A 79 -25.64 7.78 35.22
C SER A 79 -26.46 8.83 35.99
N SER A 80 -26.18 10.11 35.77
CA SER A 80 -27.18 11.18 35.91
C SER A 80 -26.98 12.25 34.82
N ALA A 81 -28.03 12.46 34.03
CA ALA A 81 -28.05 13.44 32.95
C ALA A 81 -28.25 14.86 33.51
N ALA A 82 -27.16 15.60 33.73
CA ALA A 82 -27.22 17.02 34.04
C ALA A 82 -27.31 17.85 32.74
N ARG A 83 -28.46 18.50 32.51
CA ARG A 83 -28.59 19.53 31.47
C ARG A 83 -27.94 20.84 31.94
N THR A 84 -26.72 21.10 31.52
CA THR A 84 -26.07 22.40 31.73
C THR A 84 -26.40 23.32 30.55
N LYS A 85 -27.19 24.38 30.79
CA LYS A 85 -27.33 25.50 29.84
C LYS A 85 -26.00 26.27 29.81
N VAL A 86 -25.31 26.25 28.66
CA VAL A 86 -24.12 27.10 28.43
C VAL A 86 -24.53 28.27 27.55
N SER A 87 -24.48 29.49 28.09
CA SER A 87 -24.63 30.72 27.30
C SER A 87 -23.30 31.03 26.60
N VAL A 88 -23.28 31.03 25.27
CA VAL A 88 -22.09 31.38 24.48
C VAL A 88 -22.05 32.90 24.34
N SER A 89 -21.06 33.55 24.95
CA SER A 89 -20.73 34.96 24.67
C SER A 89 -19.86 35.06 23.40
N PRO A 90 -19.95 36.15 22.63
CA PRO A 90 -19.24 36.32 21.36
C PRO A 90 -17.76 36.67 21.63
N LYS A 91 -16.99 35.72 22.14
CA LYS A 91 -15.53 35.78 22.15
C LYS A 91 -14.99 34.57 21.41
N LYS A 92 -14.20 34.88 20.37
CA LYS A 92 -13.59 33.97 19.40
C LYS A 92 -12.91 32.79 20.12
N SER A 93 -13.56 31.62 20.13
CA SER A 93 -12.98 30.39 20.68
C SER A 93 -13.42 29.14 19.90
N VAL A 94 -12.56 28.14 19.97
CA VAL A 94 -12.39 26.96 19.12
C VAL A 94 -13.32 25.82 19.52
N LEU A 95 -13.91 25.14 18.53
CA LEU A 95 -14.63 23.87 18.69
C LEU A 95 -13.88 22.78 17.91
N PHE A 96 -13.52 21.69 18.56
CA PHE A 96 -12.95 20.50 17.94
C PHE A 96 -14.06 19.64 17.34
N LEU A 97 -13.96 19.30 16.06
CA LEU A 97 -14.74 18.24 15.43
C LEU A 97 -13.76 17.34 14.66
N GLY A 98 -13.32 16.29 15.33
CA GLY A 98 -12.61 15.18 14.71
C GLY A 98 -13.21 13.89 15.26
N ASP A 99 -13.84 13.10 14.41
CA ASP A 99 -14.16 11.70 14.71
C ASP A 99 -13.10 10.81 14.03
N ARG A 100 -12.20 10.31 14.87
CA ARG A 100 -11.57 8.98 14.85
C ARG A 100 -11.23 8.72 16.33
N ASP A 101 -11.54 7.62 16.99
CA ASP A 101 -12.19 6.33 16.67
C ASP A 101 -12.70 5.78 18.05
N PRO A 102 -12.99 4.48 18.30
CA PRO A 102 -14.02 4.00 19.24
C PRO A 102 -13.74 4.27 20.74
N ASP A 103 -14.79 4.20 21.56
CA ASP A 103 -14.75 4.10 23.04
C ASP A 103 -14.25 5.29 23.88
N LEU A 104 -14.63 6.54 23.59
CA LEU A 104 -14.68 7.62 24.60
C LEU A 104 -15.77 8.64 24.26
N THR A 105 -16.79 8.75 25.12
CA THR A 105 -17.88 9.73 25.04
C THR A 105 -17.36 11.16 25.26
N ILE A 106 -17.15 11.90 24.17
CA ILE A 106 -17.01 13.37 24.19
C ILE A 106 -18.27 13.98 23.57
N PRO A 107 -18.90 15.01 24.18
CA PRO A 107 -20.14 15.58 23.68
C PRO A 107 -19.95 16.24 22.30
N TYR A 108 -20.74 15.81 21.32
CA TYR A 108 -20.80 16.41 19.98
C TYR A 108 -21.78 17.59 19.95
N LEU A 109 -21.42 18.65 19.21
CA LEU A 109 -22.26 19.83 19.01
C LEU A 109 -23.24 19.57 17.83
N ARG A 110 -24.55 19.64 18.07
CA ARG A 110 -25.54 19.71 16.98
C ARG A 110 -25.60 21.16 16.47
N LEU A 111 -25.14 21.41 15.24
CA LEU A 111 -25.30 22.68 14.54
C LEU A 111 -26.35 22.54 13.45
N HIS A 112 -27.31 23.47 13.39
CA HIS A 112 -28.28 23.53 12.31
C HIS A 112 -27.68 24.22 11.07
N MET A 113 -27.95 23.68 9.87
CA MET A 113 -27.42 24.20 8.58
C MET A 113 -27.68 25.70 8.33
N LYS A 114 -28.69 26.31 8.96
CA LYS A 114 -28.96 27.76 8.88
C LYS A 114 -27.96 28.62 9.68
N GLU A 115 -27.23 28.05 10.64
CA GLU A 115 -26.32 28.78 11.54
C GLU A 115 -24.87 28.85 11.00
N ILE A 116 -24.52 28.03 10.01
CA ILE A 116 -23.14 27.90 9.48
C ILE A 116 -22.75 29.07 8.56
N ALA A 117 -23.71 29.87 8.10
CA ALA A 117 -23.48 30.89 7.07
C ALA A 117 -22.67 32.13 7.51
N CYS A 118 -22.22 32.26 8.77
CA CYS A 118 -21.79 33.58 9.29
C CYS A 118 -20.48 33.67 10.10
N VAL A 119 -19.57 32.68 10.13
CA VAL A 119 -18.42 32.75 11.07
C VAL A 119 -17.02 32.79 10.42
N ALA A 120 -16.85 32.39 9.16
CA ALA A 120 -15.53 32.36 8.53
C ALA A 120 -15.18 33.69 7.82
N PRO A 121 -14.05 34.35 8.14
CA PRO A 121 -13.62 35.56 7.43
C PRO A 121 -13.03 35.29 6.04
N TYR A 122 -12.69 34.02 5.75
CA TYR A 122 -12.15 33.57 4.47
C TYR A 122 -12.51 32.10 4.22
N LEU A 123 -12.70 31.72 2.95
CA LEU A 123 -12.99 30.35 2.52
C LEU A 123 -11.90 29.81 1.58
N LEU A 124 -11.66 28.50 1.60
CA LEU A 124 -10.71 27.82 0.72
C LEU A 124 -11.44 26.72 -0.08
N ILE A 125 -11.32 26.76 -1.40
CA ILE A 125 -11.81 25.77 -2.34
C ILE A 125 -10.59 25.09 -2.96
N GLY A 126 -10.43 23.80 -2.70
CA GLY A 126 -9.25 23.05 -3.15
C GLY A 126 -8.06 23.11 -2.19
N SER A 127 -7.37 21.99 -2.11
CA SER A 127 -6.18 21.68 -1.33
C SER A 127 -5.55 20.43 -1.94
N CYS A 128 -4.39 19.98 -1.45
CA CYS A 128 -3.77 18.69 -1.81
C CYS A 128 -4.71 17.45 -1.66
N THR A 129 -5.94 17.61 -1.16
CA THR A 129 -6.92 16.53 -0.97
C THR A 129 -8.26 16.70 -1.72
N ASN A 130 -8.62 17.89 -2.23
CA ASN A 130 -9.94 18.19 -2.84
C ASN A 130 -9.90 19.19 -4.00
N SER A 131 -8.79 19.22 -4.73
CA SER A 131 -8.51 20.13 -5.84
C SER A 131 -8.61 19.46 -7.21
N SER A 132 -9.48 18.45 -7.35
CA SER A 132 -9.70 17.75 -8.62
C SER A 132 -10.54 18.60 -9.59
N TYR A 133 -10.47 18.30 -10.89
CA TYR A 133 -11.31 18.96 -11.89
C TYR A 133 -12.81 18.84 -11.55
N ALA A 134 -13.26 17.64 -11.14
CA ALA A 134 -14.67 17.40 -10.80
C ALA A 134 -15.15 18.19 -9.57
N ASP A 135 -14.28 18.42 -8.59
CA ASP A 135 -14.62 19.20 -7.41
C ASP A 135 -14.71 20.71 -7.74
N ILE A 136 -13.74 21.21 -8.50
CA ILE A 136 -13.73 22.60 -8.97
C ILE A 136 -14.92 22.87 -9.90
N ALA A 137 -15.27 21.94 -10.78
CA ALA A 137 -16.42 22.04 -11.68
C ALA A 137 -17.75 22.19 -10.91
N LYS A 138 -17.94 21.46 -9.81
CA LYS A 138 -19.15 21.61 -8.96
C LYS A 138 -19.22 22.99 -8.34
N CYS A 139 -18.09 23.49 -7.82
CA CYS A 139 -18.02 24.84 -7.25
C CYS A 139 -18.29 25.91 -8.32
N ALA A 140 -17.69 25.78 -9.50
CA ALA A 140 -17.92 26.71 -10.62
C ALA A 140 -19.37 26.69 -11.09
N SER A 141 -19.99 25.50 -11.25
CA SER A 141 -21.39 25.37 -11.63
C SER A 141 -22.34 26.09 -10.65
N ARG A 142 -22.13 25.94 -9.33
CA ARG A 142 -22.93 26.65 -8.32
C ARG A 142 -22.63 28.14 -8.25
N SER A 143 -21.38 28.53 -8.51
CA SER A 143 -20.99 29.93 -8.59
C SER A 143 -21.67 30.61 -9.78
N LYS A 144 -21.72 29.93 -10.94
CA LYS A 144 -22.44 30.39 -12.13
C LYS A 144 -23.93 30.54 -11.88
N GLU A 145 -24.58 29.51 -11.32
CA GLU A 145 -25.99 29.58 -10.95
C GLU A 145 -26.27 30.76 -10.00
N ALA A 146 -25.40 31.02 -9.04
CA ALA A 146 -25.55 32.16 -8.15
C ALA A 146 -25.35 33.51 -8.88
N LEU A 147 -24.37 33.61 -9.78
CA LEU A 147 -24.13 34.78 -10.63
C LEU A 147 -25.33 35.08 -11.53
N ASP A 148 -25.95 34.05 -12.12
CA ASP A 148 -27.13 34.17 -12.97
C ASP A 148 -28.34 34.76 -12.20
N HIS A 149 -28.37 34.57 -10.88
CA HIS A 149 -29.35 35.17 -9.97
C HIS A 149 -28.88 36.50 -9.35
N GLY A 150 -27.83 37.13 -9.90
CA GLY A 150 -27.29 38.40 -9.41
C GLY A 150 -26.65 38.31 -8.02
N ARG A 151 -26.26 37.11 -7.57
CA ARG A 151 -25.61 36.89 -6.27
C ARG A 151 -24.10 36.80 -6.46
N LYS A 152 -23.36 37.43 -5.55
CA LYS A 152 -21.91 37.25 -5.40
C LYS A 152 -21.60 36.71 -4.02
N PHE A 153 -20.48 36.02 -3.89
CA PHE A 153 -20.06 35.49 -2.60
C PHE A 153 -19.58 36.64 -1.70
N ARG A 154 -20.09 36.71 -0.46
CA ARG A 154 -19.81 37.83 0.46
C ARG A 154 -18.43 37.75 1.10
N ILE A 155 -17.89 36.53 1.23
CA ILE A 155 -16.63 36.25 1.92
C ILE A 155 -15.56 36.00 0.86
N PRO A 156 -14.37 36.60 0.91
CA PRO A 156 -13.34 36.29 -0.06
C PRO A 156 -12.92 34.81 0.05
N PHE A 157 -12.69 34.17 -1.10
CA PHE A 157 -12.29 32.76 -1.14
C PHE A 157 -11.15 32.50 -2.12
N ASN A 158 -10.34 31.48 -1.83
CA ASN A 158 -9.24 31.06 -2.70
C ASN A 158 -9.52 29.70 -3.34
N GLY A 159 -9.36 29.58 -4.65
CA GLY A 159 -9.38 28.33 -5.42
C GLY A 159 -7.96 27.80 -5.66
N ILE A 160 -7.65 26.56 -5.29
CA ILE A 160 -6.33 25.96 -5.52
C ILE A 160 -6.45 24.73 -6.42
N PRO A 161 -5.94 24.75 -7.66
CA PRO A 161 -5.90 23.57 -8.53
C PRO A 161 -4.83 22.57 -8.08
N GLY A 162 -5.11 21.27 -8.20
CA GLY A 162 -4.25 20.21 -7.64
C GLY A 162 -2.99 19.90 -8.43
N SER A 163 -2.97 20.26 -9.70
CA SER A 163 -1.85 20.01 -10.60
C SER A 163 -1.81 21.06 -11.71
N LYS A 164 -0.70 21.11 -12.44
CA LYS A 164 -0.59 21.95 -13.64
C LYS A 164 -1.64 21.58 -14.68
N GLN A 165 -1.91 20.28 -14.85
CA GLN A 165 -2.92 19.78 -15.77
C GLN A 165 -4.32 20.28 -15.36
N ILE A 166 -4.70 20.08 -14.09
CA ILE A 166 -6.02 20.54 -13.60
C ILE A 166 -6.15 22.05 -13.77
N ARG A 167 -5.12 22.82 -13.42
CA ARG A 167 -5.11 24.28 -13.62
C ARG A 167 -5.37 24.64 -15.08
N ALA A 168 -4.66 24.01 -16.02
CA ALA A 168 -4.84 24.27 -17.44
C ALA A 168 -6.26 23.89 -17.92
N THR A 169 -6.81 22.76 -17.43
CA THR A 169 -8.15 22.30 -17.78
C THR A 169 -9.23 23.25 -17.26
N ILE A 170 -9.16 23.70 -16.00
CA ILE A 170 -10.18 24.61 -15.43
C ILE A 170 -10.12 26.03 -16.00
N GLU A 171 -8.96 26.45 -16.52
CA GLU A 171 -8.83 27.73 -17.23
C GLU A 171 -9.41 27.60 -18.64
N ARG A 172 -9.08 26.50 -19.36
CA ARG A 172 -9.65 26.20 -20.68
C ARG A 172 -11.18 26.13 -20.64
N ASP A 173 -11.73 25.54 -19.59
CA ASP A 173 -13.18 25.32 -19.44
C ASP A 173 -13.88 26.49 -18.71
N GLU A 174 -13.21 27.66 -18.60
CA GLU A 174 -13.72 28.92 -18.01
C GLU A 174 -14.21 28.82 -16.56
N MET A 175 -13.92 27.71 -15.89
CA MET A 175 -14.28 27.49 -14.48
C MET A 175 -13.49 28.41 -13.56
N ALA A 176 -12.21 28.60 -13.84
CA ALA A 176 -11.37 29.52 -13.09
C ALA A 176 -11.88 30.97 -13.23
N GLN A 177 -12.33 31.35 -14.42
CA GLN A 177 -12.95 32.66 -14.67
C GLN A 177 -14.26 32.81 -13.89
N THR A 178 -15.15 31.81 -13.96
CA THR A 178 -16.41 31.80 -13.20
C THR A 178 -16.17 32.01 -11.70
N LEU A 179 -15.17 31.33 -11.13
CA LEU A 179 -14.82 31.49 -9.71
C LEU A 179 -14.26 32.89 -9.40
N ARG A 180 -13.49 33.50 -10.31
CA ARG A 180 -13.02 34.89 -10.17
C ARG A 180 -14.18 35.88 -10.19
N GLU A 181 -15.10 35.73 -11.14
CA GLU A 181 -16.28 36.60 -11.28
C GLU A 181 -17.21 36.52 -10.06
N PHE A 182 -17.30 35.34 -9.43
CA PHE A 182 -18.07 35.12 -8.22
C PHE A 182 -17.45 35.73 -6.95
N GLY A 183 -16.20 36.22 -7.03
CA GLY A 183 -15.48 36.88 -5.93
C GLY A 183 -14.30 36.09 -5.36
N GLY A 184 -13.83 35.06 -6.06
CA GLY A 184 -12.72 34.20 -5.65
C GLY A 184 -11.37 34.57 -6.28
N THR A 185 -10.28 34.07 -5.69
CA THR A 185 -8.93 34.15 -6.27
C THR A 185 -8.42 32.75 -6.57
N VAL A 186 -8.07 32.46 -7.83
CA VAL A 186 -7.45 31.17 -8.19
C VAL A 186 -5.93 31.27 -8.01
N LEU A 187 -5.40 30.53 -7.03
CA LEU A 187 -3.99 30.52 -6.65
C LEU A 187 -3.18 29.52 -7.48
N ALA A 188 -1.85 29.57 -7.34
CA ALA A 188 -0.95 28.58 -7.91
C ALA A 188 -1.19 27.17 -7.32
N ASN A 189 -0.90 26.14 -8.12
CA ASN A 189 -1.00 24.73 -7.74
C ASN A 189 0.13 24.32 -6.76
N ALA A 190 0.06 24.79 -5.52
CA ALA A 190 1.04 24.51 -4.46
C ALA A 190 0.36 24.41 -3.09
N CYS A 191 1.06 23.85 -2.09
CA CYS A 191 0.66 23.96 -0.70
C CYS A 191 0.65 25.45 -0.28
N GLY A 192 -0.39 25.87 0.45
CA GLY A 192 -0.60 27.29 0.71
C GLY A 192 -1.49 27.55 1.93
N PRO A 193 -2.61 28.29 1.80
CA PRO A 193 -3.46 28.69 2.92
C PRO A 193 -3.89 27.57 3.88
N CYS A 194 -4.09 26.35 3.40
CA CYS A 194 -4.55 25.22 4.22
C CYS A 194 -3.55 24.78 5.31
N ILE A 195 -2.25 24.99 5.10
CA ILE A 195 -1.19 24.70 6.08
C ILE A 195 -0.68 25.96 6.78
N GLY A 196 -1.41 27.08 6.64
CA GLY A 196 -1.00 28.39 7.16
C GLY A 196 0.08 29.10 6.33
N GLN A 197 0.47 28.55 5.17
CA GLN A 197 1.43 29.18 4.27
C GLN A 197 0.72 30.21 3.38
N TRP A 198 0.38 31.35 3.98
CA TRP A 198 -0.31 32.45 3.31
C TRP A 198 -0.03 33.77 4.02
N ASP A 199 0.32 34.80 3.25
CA ASP A 199 0.46 36.18 3.72
C ASP A 199 -0.92 36.85 3.88
N ARG A 200 -1.54 36.65 5.04
CA ARG A 200 -2.78 37.33 5.46
C ARG A 200 -2.48 38.77 5.85
N LYS A 201 -3.07 39.74 5.15
CA LYS A 201 -2.95 41.17 5.50
C LYS A 201 -4.04 41.67 6.46
N ASP A 202 -5.10 40.89 6.62
CA ASP A 202 -6.26 41.20 7.45
C ASP A 202 -6.11 40.76 8.92
N VAL A 203 -5.00 40.11 9.28
CA VAL A 203 -4.70 39.67 10.64
C VAL A 203 -3.32 40.14 11.08
N LYS A 204 -3.20 40.67 12.31
CA LYS A 204 -1.90 41.12 12.85
C LYS A 204 -1.00 39.92 13.16
N LYS A 205 0.29 40.06 12.88
CA LYS A 205 1.29 39.03 13.20
C LYS A 205 1.28 38.73 14.71
N GLY A 206 1.13 37.45 15.06
CA GLY A 206 1.04 36.99 16.45
C GLY A 206 -0.38 36.75 16.96
N GLU A 207 -1.42 37.19 16.24
CA GLU A 207 -2.79 36.81 16.58
C GLU A 207 -3.06 35.33 16.28
N LYS A 208 -3.73 34.64 17.22
CA LYS A 208 -4.10 33.23 17.05
C LYS A 208 -5.13 33.08 15.94
N ASN A 209 -4.80 32.29 14.93
CA ASN A 209 -5.68 31.93 13.82
C ASN A 209 -5.99 30.43 13.84
N THR A 210 -7.22 30.08 13.46
CA THR A 210 -7.67 28.68 13.36
C THR A 210 -8.07 28.41 11.92
N ILE A 211 -7.54 27.32 11.35
CA ILE A 211 -7.99 26.79 10.07
C ILE A 211 -8.95 25.64 10.38
N LEU A 212 -10.19 25.76 9.92
CA LEU A 212 -11.18 24.70 10.00
C LEU A 212 -11.25 24.01 8.65
N ASN A 213 -11.02 22.70 8.64
CA ASN A 213 -11.17 21.86 7.47
C ASN A 213 -12.41 20.99 7.63
N SER A 214 -13.28 20.98 6.62
CA SER A 214 -14.35 19.98 6.55
C SER A 214 -13.76 18.71 5.96
N TYR A 215 -12.98 17.95 6.74
CA TYR A 215 -12.70 16.56 6.41
C TYR A 215 -13.94 15.72 6.72
N ASN A 216 -14.96 15.86 5.89
CA ASN A 216 -16.16 15.04 6.03
C ASN A 216 -16.57 14.53 4.65
N ARG A 217 -15.92 13.46 4.20
CA ARG A 217 -16.50 12.60 3.17
C ARG A 217 -17.60 11.77 3.84
N LYS A 218 -18.76 12.39 4.14
CA LYS A 218 -20.03 11.64 4.09
C LYS A 218 -20.40 11.50 2.61
N ILE A 219 -19.60 10.72 1.89
CA ILE A 219 -20.08 10.08 0.68
C ILE A 219 -21.13 9.09 1.20
N ARG A 220 -22.41 9.24 0.83
CA ARG A 220 -23.37 8.12 0.95
C ARG A 220 -22.63 6.92 0.40
N ALA A 221 -22.35 5.90 1.23
CA ALA A 221 -21.42 4.82 0.89
C ALA A 221 -21.71 4.32 -0.53
N LYS A 222 -20.96 4.84 -1.50
CA LYS A 222 -20.76 4.12 -2.75
C LYS A 222 -19.82 3.04 -2.30
N GLU A 223 -20.34 1.82 -2.27
CA GLU A 223 -19.54 0.60 -2.26
C GLU A 223 -18.28 0.86 -3.08
N VAL A 224 -17.13 0.93 -2.38
CA VAL A 224 -15.85 1.21 -3.03
C VAL A 224 -15.45 -0.08 -3.70
N ALA A 225 -15.47 -0.10 -5.03
CA ALA A 225 -15.07 -1.27 -5.80
C ALA A 225 -13.62 -1.70 -5.47
N MET A 226 -13.36 -3.01 -5.48
CA MET A 226 -12.02 -3.59 -5.30
C MET A 226 -11.03 -3.06 -6.33
N SER A 227 -11.45 -2.90 -7.58
CA SER A 227 -10.65 -2.29 -8.64
C SER A 227 -11.54 -1.61 -9.69
N LYS A 228 -10.92 -1.01 -10.72
CA LYS A 228 -11.67 -0.52 -11.89
C LYS A 228 -12.37 -1.65 -12.68
N PHE A 229 -11.90 -2.88 -12.51
CA PHE A 229 -12.38 -4.07 -13.22
C PHE A 229 -13.26 -4.95 -12.33
N ASP A 230 -13.00 -4.94 -11.02
CA ASP A 230 -13.68 -5.74 -10.01
C ASP A 230 -14.66 -4.85 -9.24
N THR A 231 -15.90 -4.82 -9.70
CA THR A 231 -16.92 -3.90 -9.15
C THR A 231 -17.49 -4.33 -7.80
N LYS A 232 -17.08 -5.48 -7.26
CA LYS A 232 -17.46 -5.92 -5.91
C LYS A 232 -16.91 -4.92 -4.88
N PRO A 233 -17.67 -4.59 -3.81
CA PRO A 233 -17.18 -3.71 -2.75
C PRO A 233 -15.96 -4.29 -2.03
N LEU A 234 -15.09 -3.41 -1.54
CA LEU A 234 -14.03 -3.75 -0.60
C LEU A 234 -14.63 -4.39 0.67
N PRO A 235 -14.07 -5.52 1.14
CA PRO A 235 -14.71 -6.35 2.16
C PRO A 235 -14.49 -5.89 3.61
N TYR A 236 -14.04 -4.66 3.86
CA TYR A 236 -13.58 -4.23 5.19
C TYR A 236 -14.59 -4.42 6.32
N GLU A 237 -15.90 -4.24 6.05
CA GLU A 237 -16.92 -4.47 7.08
C GLU A 237 -16.94 -5.94 7.54
N THR A 238 -16.83 -6.88 6.59
CA THR A 238 -16.72 -8.31 6.88
C THR A 238 -15.41 -8.64 7.57
N LEU A 239 -14.30 -8.05 7.11
CA LEU A 239 -12.98 -8.27 7.69
C LEU A 239 -12.91 -7.79 9.14
N GLU A 240 -13.43 -6.60 9.45
CA GLU A 240 -13.47 -6.06 10.80
C GLU A 240 -14.31 -6.91 11.75
N LYS A 241 -15.48 -7.38 11.30
CA LYS A 241 -16.35 -8.29 12.09
C LYS A 241 -15.62 -9.59 12.43
N ARG A 242 -15.00 -10.24 11.43
CA ARG A 242 -14.24 -11.49 11.63
C ARG A 242 -13.01 -11.26 12.53
N LEU A 243 -12.29 -10.17 12.32
CA LEU A 243 -11.13 -9.81 13.12
C LEU A 243 -11.49 -9.57 14.58
N LYS A 244 -12.61 -8.91 14.86
CA LYS A 244 -13.10 -8.69 16.23
C LYS A 244 -13.34 -10.03 16.95
N ILE A 245 -14.01 -10.97 16.30
CA ILE A 245 -14.24 -12.33 16.84
C ILE A 245 -12.90 -12.98 17.23
N VAL A 246 -11.91 -12.94 16.34
CA VAL A 246 -10.61 -13.58 16.59
C VAL A 246 -9.82 -12.83 17.67
N ALA A 247 -9.86 -11.49 17.67
CA ALA A 247 -9.18 -10.67 18.68
C ALA A 247 -9.72 -10.95 20.08
N ASP A 248 -11.05 -11.04 20.23
CA ASP A 248 -11.72 -11.34 21.49
C ASP A 248 -11.37 -12.76 21.98
N ARG A 249 -11.26 -13.74 21.06
CA ARG A 249 -10.84 -15.12 21.36
C ARG A 249 -9.38 -15.22 21.83
N LEU A 250 -8.48 -14.48 21.19
CA LEU A 250 -7.04 -14.61 21.44
C LEU A 250 -6.54 -13.74 22.60
N GLY A 251 -7.26 -12.66 22.94
CA GLY A 251 -6.96 -11.83 24.11
C GLY A 251 -5.57 -11.17 24.10
N ARG A 252 -4.94 -11.02 22.92
CA ARG A 252 -3.59 -10.45 22.75
C ARG A 252 -3.52 -9.52 21.54
N PRO A 253 -2.53 -8.61 21.50
CA PRO A 253 -2.25 -7.82 20.31
C PRO A 253 -1.96 -8.72 19.09
N LEU A 254 -2.44 -8.26 17.93
CA LEU A 254 -2.23 -8.92 16.64
C LEU A 254 -1.29 -8.09 15.77
N THR A 255 -0.35 -8.76 15.12
CA THR A 255 0.51 -8.18 14.05
C THR A 255 -0.32 -7.81 12.82
N LEU A 256 0.22 -7.02 11.89
CA LEU A 256 -0.52 -6.69 10.65
C LEU A 256 -0.84 -7.95 9.86
N THR A 257 0.14 -8.84 9.73
CA THR A 257 -0.01 -10.16 9.10
C THR A 257 -1.17 -10.94 9.69
N GLU A 258 -1.23 -11.03 11.02
CA GLU A 258 -2.30 -11.74 11.72
C GLU A 258 -3.66 -11.10 11.53
N LYS A 259 -3.73 -9.77 11.53
CA LYS A 259 -5.00 -9.07 11.30
C LYS A 259 -5.56 -9.42 9.93
N ILE A 260 -4.72 -9.40 8.89
CA ILE A 260 -5.13 -9.74 7.53
C ILE A 260 -5.47 -11.23 7.43
N LEU A 261 -4.62 -12.16 7.87
CA LEU A 261 -4.93 -13.59 7.79
C LEU A 261 -6.21 -13.95 8.55
N TYR A 262 -6.31 -13.51 9.80
CA TYR A 262 -7.39 -13.94 10.67
C TYR A 262 -8.74 -13.30 10.32
N SER A 263 -8.74 -12.12 9.70
CA SER A 263 -9.96 -11.53 9.14
C SER A 263 -10.50 -12.28 7.92
N HIS A 264 -9.67 -13.11 7.27
CA HIS A 264 -10.04 -13.91 6.09
C HIS A 264 -10.32 -15.38 6.41
N LEU A 265 -10.43 -15.75 7.69
CA LEU A 265 -10.83 -17.09 8.07
C LEU A 265 -12.25 -17.41 7.60
N ASP A 266 -12.42 -18.64 7.10
CA ASP A 266 -13.72 -19.19 6.73
C ASP A 266 -14.62 -19.33 7.98
N ASP A 267 -14.06 -19.86 9.07
CA ASP A 267 -14.70 -19.95 10.39
C ASP A 267 -13.86 -19.23 11.47
N PRO A 268 -14.08 -17.92 11.72
CA PRO A 268 -13.34 -17.18 12.74
C PRO A 268 -13.70 -17.60 14.18
N VAL A 269 -14.75 -18.40 14.42
CA VAL A 269 -15.17 -18.83 15.76
C VAL A 269 -14.51 -20.16 16.13
N GLY A 270 -14.53 -21.15 15.23
CA GLY A 270 -14.04 -22.50 15.47
C GLY A 270 -12.59 -22.75 15.04
N GLN A 271 -11.99 -21.90 14.20
CA GLN A 271 -10.64 -22.12 13.70
C GLN A 271 -9.59 -22.20 14.83
N SER A 272 -8.76 -23.25 14.81
CA SER A 272 -7.55 -23.35 15.64
C SER A 272 -6.43 -22.47 15.07
N ILE A 273 -5.83 -21.65 15.93
CA ILE A 273 -4.82 -20.65 15.55
C ILE A 273 -3.57 -20.84 16.40
N GLU A 274 -2.57 -21.52 15.84
CA GLU A 274 -1.26 -21.69 16.45
C GLU A 274 -0.17 -21.52 15.39
N ARG A 275 0.68 -20.50 15.56
CA ARG A 275 1.73 -20.15 14.60
C ARG A 275 2.72 -21.30 14.43
N GLY A 276 2.94 -21.72 13.19
CA GLY A 276 3.83 -22.81 12.79
C GLY A 276 3.23 -24.20 12.97
N VAL A 277 1.97 -24.32 13.43
CA VAL A 277 1.34 -25.61 13.75
C VAL A 277 0.01 -25.77 13.03
N SER A 278 -0.96 -24.86 13.23
CA SER A 278 -2.31 -25.04 12.70
C SER A 278 -2.38 -24.76 11.19
N TYR A 279 -3.31 -25.42 10.50
CA TYR A 279 -3.69 -25.08 9.12
C TYR A 279 -4.91 -24.17 9.15
N LEU A 280 -4.77 -22.98 8.60
CA LEU A 280 -5.81 -21.95 8.51
C LEU A 280 -6.64 -22.19 7.26
N LYS A 281 -7.97 -22.22 7.39
CA LYS A 281 -8.90 -22.23 6.26
C LYS A 281 -9.28 -20.81 5.91
N LEU A 282 -8.86 -20.35 4.74
CA LEU A 282 -8.91 -18.95 4.33
C LEU A 282 -9.80 -18.75 3.10
N ARG A 283 -10.32 -17.54 2.98
CA ARG A 283 -11.05 -17.05 1.79
C ARG A 283 -10.31 -15.86 1.20
N PRO A 284 -9.36 -16.09 0.27
CA PRO A 284 -8.72 -14.99 -0.46
C PRO A 284 -9.72 -14.17 -1.27
N ASP A 285 -9.47 -12.87 -1.40
CA ASP A 285 -10.36 -11.94 -2.11
C ASP A 285 -10.24 -12.08 -3.64
N ARG A 286 -9.07 -12.51 -4.13
CA ARG A 286 -8.78 -12.64 -5.55
C ARG A 286 -7.69 -13.65 -5.85
N VAL A 287 -7.63 -14.05 -7.12
CA VAL A 287 -6.59 -14.92 -7.70
C VAL A 287 -5.87 -14.17 -8.83
N ALA A 288 -4.55 -14.33 -8.94
CA ALA A 288 -3.76 -13.86 -10.07
C ALA A 288 -2.92 -15.00 -10.65
N MET A 289 -2.93 -15.17 -11.97
CA MET A 289 -2.17 -16.21 -12.64
C MET A 289 -1.32 -15.60 -13.75
N GLN A 290 -0.13 -16.15 -13.98
CA GLN A 290 0.73 -15.80 -15.10
C GLN A 290 0.73 -16.93 -16.14
N ASP A 291 0.94 -16.61 -17.41
CA ASP A 291 0.72 -17.50 -18.56
C ASP A 291 1.48 -18.84 -18.55
N ALA A 292 2.64 -18.94 -17.91
CA ALA A 292 3.36 -20.21 -17.76
C ALA A 292 2.67 -21.17 -16.77
N THR A 293 2.02 -20.68 -15.71
CA THR A 293 1.31 -21.53 -14.73
C THR A 293 -0.20 -21.54 -14.94
N ALA A 294 -0.77 -20.51 -15.57
CA ALA A 294 -2.20 -20.36 -15.84
C ALA A 294 -2.73 -21.49 -16.73
N GLN A 295 -1.90 -22.03 -17.64
CA GLN A 295 -2.31 -23.12 -18.52
C GLN A 295 -2.79 -24.33 -17.72
N MET A 296 -1.96 -24.82 -16.80
CA MET A 296 -2.31 -25.98 -15.97
C MET A 296 -3.41 -25.68 -14.96
N ALA A 297 -3.40 -24.48 -14.35
CA ALA A 297 -4.46 -24.06 -13.44
C ALA A 297 -5.82 -24.01 -14.15
N MET A 298 -5.89 -23.48 -15.37
CA MET A 298 -7.13 -23.44 -16.14
C MET A 298 -7.58 -24.82 -16.60
N LEU A 299 -6.67 -25.72 -16.99
CA LEU A 299 -7.03 -27.10 -17.31
C LEU A 299 -7.61 -27.85 -16.11
N GLN A 300 -7.03 -27.67 -14.92
CA GLN A 300 -7.57 -28.22 -13.68
C GLN A 300 -8.94 -27.62 -13.35
N PHE A 301 -9.11 -26.30 -13.51
CA PHE A 301 -10.41 -25.64 -13.34
C PHE A 301 -11.45 -26.16 -14.35
N ILE A 302 -11.09 -26.34 -15.62
CA ILE A 302 -11.95 -26.95 -16.65
C ILE A 302 -12.41 -28.35 -16.21
N SER A 303 -11.50 -29.15 -15.67
CA SER A 303 -11.80 -30.50 -15.19
C SER A 303 -12.74 -30.53 -13.98
N SER A 304 -12.86 -29.44 -13.22
CA SER A 304 -13.83 -29.35 -12.11
C SER A 304 -15.28 -29.31 -12.59
N GLY A 305 -15.52 -28.97 -13.87
CA GLY A 305 -16.86 -28.82 -14.44
C GLY A 305 -17.60 -27.54 -13.98
N LEU A 306 -16.97 -26.67 -13.19
CA LEU A 306 -17.59 -25.42 -12.74
C LEU A 306 -17.77 -24.42 -13.89
N PRO A 307 -18.89 -23.68 -13.93
CA PRO A 307 -19.21 -22.81 -15.05
C PRO A 307 -18.43 -21.48 -15.04
N LYS A 308 -17.99 -21.01 -13.86
CA LYS A 308 -17.34 -19.71 -13.68
C LYS A 308 -16.54 -19.69 -12.37
N VAL A 309 -15.50 -18.86 -12.31
CA VAL A 309 -14.73 -18.63 -11.07
C VAL A 309 -15.56 -17.89 -10.01
N ALA A 310 -15.34 -18.23 -8.74
CA ALA A 310 -16.06 -17.69 -7.59
C ALA A 310 -15.57 -16.30 -7.15
N VAL A 311 -14.25 -16.09 -7.23
CA VAL A 311 -13.59 -14.83 -6.87
C VAL A 311 -13.01 -14.13 -8.10
N PRO A 312 -12.87 -12.79 -8.07
CA PRO A 312 -12.13 -12.05 -9.09
C PRO A 312 -10.79 -12.72 -9.41
N SER A 313 -10.58 -13.04 -10.69
CA SER A 313 -9.42 -13.78 -11.15
C SER A 313 -8.85 -13.12 -12.40
N THR A 314 -7.54 -13.10 -12.56
CA THR A 314 -6.87 -12.51 -13.74
C THR A 314 -5.72 -13.37 -14.24
N ILE A 315 -5.59 -13.51 -15.55
CA ILE A 315 -4.42 -14.09 -16.24
C ILE A 315 -3.59 -12.96 -16.85
N HIS A 316 -2.26 -13.05 -16.71
CA HIS A 316 -1.28 -12.10 -17.23
C HIS A 316 -0.31 -12.80 -18.17
N CYS A 317 -0.13 -12.27 -19.39
CA CYS A 317 0.76 -12.84 -20.39
C CYS A 317 2.12 -12.12 -20.41
N ASP A 318 3.07 -12.64 -19.63
CA ASP A 318 4.37 -12.01 -19.39
C ASP A 318 5.57 -12.97 -19.39
N HIS A 319 5.39 -14.30 -19.23
CA HIS A 319 6.51 -15.25 -19.14
C HIS A 319 6.92 -15.85 -20.48
N LEU A 320 6.05 -15.81 -21.49
CA LEU A 320 6.29 -16.42 -22.81
C LEU A 320 6.91 -15.45 -23.84
N ILE A 321 7.43 -14.31 -23.39
CA ILE A 321 8.08 -13.31 -24.24
C ILE A 321 9.60 -13.39 -24.06
N GLU A 322 10.27 -14.04 -24.99
CA GLU A 322 11.73 -14.16 -25.00
C GLU A 322 12.40 -12.84 -25.42
N ALA A 323 13.39 -12.38 -24.66
CA ALA A 323 14.21 -11.22 -25.03
C ALA A 323 15.34 -11.62 -25.99
N GLN A 324 15.39 -11.03 -27.18
CA GLN A 324 16.41 -11.36 -28.19
C GLN A 324 16.89 -10.14 -28.98
N VAL A 325 15.96 -9.37 -29.56
CA VAL A 325 16.30 -8.25 -30.47
C VAL A 325 15.94 -6.89 -29.84
N GLY A 326 14.79 -6.80 -29.18
CA GLY A 326 14.24 -5.55 -28.68
C GLY A 326 12.72 -5.64 -28.54
N GLY A 327 12.15 -4.83 -27.63
CA GLY A 327 10.79 -5.04 -27.13
C GLY A 327 9.68 -5.13 -28.19
N VAL A 328 9.77 -4.39 -29.30
CA VAL A 328 8.75 -4.43 -30.36
C VAL A 328 8.83 -5.74 -31.16
N GLU A 329 10.02 -6.11 -31.61
CA GLU A 329 10.25 -7.32 -32.42
C GLU A 329 10.05 -8.59 -31.58
N ASP A 330 10.54 -8.58 -30.33
CA ASP A 330 10.38 -9.71 -29.41
C ASP A 330 8.90 -9.95 -29.06
N LEU A 331 8.11 -8.89 -28.86
CA LEU A 331 6.68 -9.01 -28.61
C LEU A 331 5.92 -9.54 -29.84
N LYS A 332 6.31 -9.09 -31.04
CA LYS A 332 5.73 -9.60 -32.29
C LYS A 332 6.02 -11.10 -32.45
N ARG A 333 7.29 -11.50 -32.31
CA ARG A 333 7.72 -12.91 -32.34
C ARG A 333 6.96 -13.74 -31.31
N ALA A 334 6.84 -13.26 -30.08
CA ALA A 334 6.16 -13.98 -29.02
C ALA A 334 4.66 -14.21 -29.31
N LYS A 335 3.98 -13.23 -29.94
CA LYS A 335 2.57 -13.35 -30.35
C LYS A 335 2.38 -14.40 -31.45
N GLU A 336 3.31 -14.49 -32.38
CA GLU A 336 3.28 -15.49 -33.47
C GLU A 336 3.62 -16.89 -32.93
N LEU A 337 4.70 -17.02 -32.15
CA LEU A 337 5.17 -18.30 -31.62
C LEU A 337 4.19 -18.95 -30.64
N ASN A 338 3.58 -18.14 -29.77
CA ASN A 338 2.71 -18.62 -28.69
C ASN A 338 1.22 -18.35 -28.96
N GLU A 339 0.82 -18.18 -30.22
CA GLU A 339 -0.56 -17.85 -30.59
C GLU A 339 -1.56 -18.85 -30.01
N GLU A 340 -1.25 -20.16 -30.07
CA GLU A 340 -2.09 -21.23 -29.53
C GLU A 340 -2.36 -21.04 -28.03
N VAL A 341 -1.30 -20.82 -27.25
CA VAL A 341 -1.38 -20.66 -25.79
C VAL A 341 -2.17 -19.39 -25.43
N TYR A 342 -1.87 -18.26 -26.09
CA TYR A 342 -2.60 -17.02 -25.83
C TYR A 342 -4.08 -17.11 -26.22
N ASN A 343 -4.41 -17.80 -27.32
CA ASN A 343 -5.78 -18.03 -27.72
C ASN A 343 -6.53 -18.95 -26.75
N PHE A 344 -5.87 -20.02 -26.26
CA PHE A 344 -6.42 -20.87 -25.20
C PHE A 344 -6.73 -20.04 -23.94
N LEU A 345 -5.76 -19.29 -23.41
CA LEU A 345 -5.93 -18.52 -22.19
C LEU A 345 -6.99 -17.42 -22.35
N LYS A 346 -7.02 -16.73 -23.49
CA LYS A 346 -8.02 -15.69 -23.80
C LYS A 346 -9.43 -16.26 -23.86
N THR A 347 -9.63 -17.37 -24.57
CA THR A 347 -10.96 -17.98 -24.74
C THR A 347 -11.44 -18.66 -23.45
N ALA A 348 -10.55 -19.33 -22.72
CA ALA A 348 -10.84 -19.86 -21.40
C ALA A 348 -11.21 -18.74 -20.41
N SER A 349 -10.48 -17.62 -20.44
CA SER A 349 -10.78 -16.45 -19.60
C SER A 349 -12.17 -15.90 -19.87
N ALA A 350 -12.52 -15.71 -21.14
CA ALA A 350 -13.85 -15.24 -21.54
C ALA A 350 -14.96 -16.22 -21.11
N LYS A 351 -14.72 -17.53 -21.24
CA LYS A 351 -15.69 -18.57 -20.84
C LYS A 351 -15.93 -18.62 -19.34
N TYR A 352 -14.87 -18.60 -18.53
CA TYR A 352 -14.94 -18.82 -17.09
C TYR A 352 -14.97 -17.52 -16.26
N GLY A 353 -15.04 -16.35 -16.91
CA GLY A 353 -15.16 -15.06 -16.24
C GLY A 353 -13.88 -14.58 -15.56
N VAL A 354 -12.73 -14.89 -16.15
CA VAL A 354 -11.40 -14.46 -15.71
C VAL A 354 -10.98 -13.24 -16.54
N GLY A 355 -10.37 -12.24 -15.91
CA GLY A 355 -9.79 -11.09 -16.65
C GLY A 355 -8.53 -11.52 -17.41
N PHE A 356 -8.32 -10.99 -18.61
CA PHE A 356 -7.19 -11.36 -19.46
C PHE A 356 -6.33 -10.15 -19.83
N TRP A 357 -5.09 -10.13 -19.35
CA TRP A 357 -4.10 -9.12 -19.70
C TRP A 357 -3.24 -9.63 -20.86
N HIS A 358 -3.39 -8.97 -22.01
CA HIS A 358 -2.75 -9.37 -23.27
C HIS A 358 -1.22 -9.37 -23.20
N PRO A 359 -0.53 -10.15 -24.05
CA PRO A 359 0.92 -10.14 -24.15
C PRO A 359 1.44 -8.73 -24.45
N GLY A 360 2.40 -8.29 -23.65
CA GLY A 360 2.97 -6.92 -23.69
C GLY A 360 2.24 -5.90 -22.82
N SER A 361 1.25 -6.31 -22.01
CA SER A 361 0.59 -5.43 -21.05
C SER A 361 1.47 -5.05 -19.86
N GLY A 362 2.35 -5.95 -19.43
CA GLY A 362 3.26 -5.75 -18.30
C GLY A 362 3.44 -7.01 -17.48
N ILE A 363 4.40 -6.98 -16.55
CA ILE A 363 4.66 -8.07 -15.61
C ILE A 363 3.50 -8.16 -14.60
N ILE A 364 3.05 -9.38 -14.30
CA ILE A 364 1.91 -9.67 -13.41
C ILE A 364 1.90 -8.81 -12.15
N HIS A 365 3.00 -8.80 -11.40
CA HIS A 365 3.08 -8.10 -10.10
C HIS A 365 2.98 -6.58 -10.23
N GLN A 366 3.50 -6.01 -11.32
CA GLN A 366 3.39 -4.58 -11.59
C GLN A 366 1.93 -4.21 -11.92
N ILE A 367 1.26 -5.00 -12.75
CA ILE A 367 -0.16 -4.80 -13.07
C ILE A 367 -1.02 -4.95 -11.81
N ILE A 368 -0.73 -5.96 -10.97
CA ILE A 368 -1.38 -6.14 -9.67
C ILE A 368 -1.22 -4.90 -8.79
N LEU A 369 -0.01 -4.39 -8.64
CA LEU A 369 0.23 -3.22 -7.79
C LEU A 369 -0.50 -1.97 -8.31
N GLU A 370 -0.52 -1.77 -9.62
CA GLU A 370 -1.13 -0.59 -10.24
C GLU A 370 -2.67 -0.60 -10.23
N ASN A 371 -3.28 -1.80 -10.22
CA ASN A 371 -4.71 -1.93 -10.48
C ASN A 371 -5.50 -2.68 -9.41
N TYR A 372 -4.88 -3.59 -8.67
CA TYR A 372 -5.59 -4.64 -7.93
C TYR A 372 -5.21 -4.76 -6.45
N ALA A 373 -4.00 -4.36 -6.07
CA ALA A 373 -3.55 -4.40 -4.68
C ALA A 373 -4.13 -3.24 -3.87
N PHE A 374 -4.57 -3.54 -2.64
CA PHE A 374 -5.06 -2.55 -1.68
C PHE A 374 -4.75 -2.99 -0.24
N PRO A 375 -4.73 -2.06 0.74
CA PRO A 375 -4.46 -2.41 2.13
C PRO A 375 -5.44 -3.44 2.68
N GLY A 376 -4.96 -4.51 3.30
CA GLY A 376 -5.83 -5.56 3.85
C GLY A 376 -6.35 -6.58 2.84
N LEU A 377 -5.97 -6.48 1.55
CA LEU A 377 -6.21 -7.53 0.55
C LEU A 377 -5.58 -8.86 1.00
N LEU A 378 -6.30 -9.98 0.89
CA LEU A 378 -5.68 -11.31 0.82
C LEU A 378 -5.73 -11.82 -0.63
N MET A 379 -4.57 -12.05 -1.24
CA MET A 379 -4.48 -12.56 -2.61
C MET A 379 -3.59 -13.78 -2.68
N VAL A 380 -4.01 -14.77 -3.48
CA VAL A 380 -3.12 -15.84 -3.94
C VAL A 380 -2.74 -15.62 -5.39
N GLY A 381 -1.49 -15.96 -5.73
CA GLY A 381 -0.99 -15.84 -7.09
C GLY A 381 -0.13 -17.04 -7.48
N THR A 382 -0.26 -17.54 -8.71
CA THR A 382 0.53 -18.68 -9.19
C THR A 382 1.95 -18.28 -9.60
N ASP A 383 2.59 -17.48 -8.76
CA ASP A 383 3.98 -17.05 -8.91
C ASP A 383 4.64 -16.81 -7.54
N SER A 384 5.92 -17.12 -7.42
CA SER A 384 6.69 -16.98 -6.18
C SER A 384 6.89 -15.53 -5.71
N HIS A 385 6.82 -14.55 -6.61
CA HIS A 385 7.01 -13.12 -6.31
C HIS A 385 5.69 -12.37 -6.07
N THR A 386 4.57 -13.09 -6.00
CA THR A 386 3.26 -12.58 -5.58
C THR A 386 3.30 -11.71 -4.31
N PRO A 387 4.17 -11.98 -3.31
CA PRO A 387 4.37 -11.10 -2.16
C PRO A 387 4.63 -9.63 -2.47
N ASN A 388 5.05 -9.27 -3.68
CA ASN A 388 5.22 -7.88 -4.11
C ASN A 388 4.04 -6.94 -3.79
N GLY A 389 2.81 -7.47 -3.79
CA GLY A 389 1.60 -6.70 -3.48
C GLY A 389 1.49 -6.22 -2.02
N GLY A 390 2.25 -6.78 -1.08
CA GLY A 390 2.27 -6.31 0.31
C GLY A 390 2.89 -4.91 0.47
N GLY A 391 3.59 -4.41 -0.57
CA GLY A 391 4.03 -3.02 -0.66
C GLY A 391 2.87 -2.01 -0.62
N LEU A 392 1.64 -2.46 -0.91
CA LEU A 392 0.40 -1.70 -0.75
C LEU A 392 -0.42 -2.09 0.49
N GLY A 393 0.19 -2.82 1.44
CA GLY A 393 -0.41 -3.19 2.73
C GLY A 393 -1.36 -4.38 2.67
N GLY A 394 -1.38 -5.13 1.57
CA GLY A 394 -2.07 -6.43 1.47
C GLY A 394 -1.19 -7.58 1.96
N LEU A 395 -1.75 -8.79 1.99
CA LEU A 395 -1.02 -10.03 2.15
C LEU A 395 -1.20 -10.87 0.88
N CYS A 396 -0.14 -10.95 0.09
CA CYS A 396 -0.14 -11.60 -1.21
C CYS A 396 0.78 -12.83 -1.14
N ILE A 397 0.28 -14.02 -1.47
CA ILE A 397 0.99 -15.28 -1.24
C ILE A 397 1.10 -16.06 -2.56
N GLY A 398 2.32 -16.50 -2.87
CA GLY A 398 2.58 -17.38 -4.02
C GLY A 398 2.09 -18.80 -3.75
N VAL A 399 1.41 -19.42 -4.71
CA VAL A 399 0.83 -20.75 -4.58
C VAL A 399 1.00 -21.59 -5.87
N GLY A 400 0.69 -22.89 -5.79
CA GLY A 400 0.59 -23.73 -6.98
C GLY A 400 -0.70 -23.50 -7.77
N GLY A 401 -0.78 -24.07 -8.98
CA GLY A 401 -1.99 -24.00 -9.80
C GLY A 401 -3.23 -24.61 -9.12
N ALA A 402 -3.05 -25.72 -8.40
CA ALA A 402 -4.13 -26.41 -7.70
C ALA A 402 -4.74 -25.56 -6.57
N ASP A 403 -3.91 -24.90 -5.77
CA ASP A 403 -4.39 -24.00 -4.71
C ASP A 403 -5.19 -22.81 -5.27
N ALA A 404 -4.75 -22.27 -6.43
CA ALA A 404 -5.50 -21.23 -7.13
C ALA A 404 -6.86 -21.75 -7.60
N VAL A 405 -6.93 -23.01 -8.05
CA VAL A 405 -8.19 -23.66 -8.45
C VAL A 405 -9.13 -23.83 -7.28
N ASP A 406 -8.65 -24.20 -6.09
CA ASP A 406 -9.48 -24.30 -4.88
C ASP A 406 -10.19 -22.97 -4.60
N VAL A 407 -9.45 -21.86 -4.61
CA VAL A 407 -10.01 -20.52 -4.40
C VAL A 407 -10.98 -20.14 -5.52
N MET A 408 -10.63 -20.42 -6.78
CA MET A 408 -11.53 -20.17 -7.93
C MET A 408 -12.81 -21.03 -7.86
N ALA A 409 -12.75 -22.19 -7.22
CA ALA A 409 -13.85 -23.14 -7.04
C ALA A 409 -14.68 -22.91 -5.78
N ASP A 410 -14.41 -21.84 -5.02
CA ASP A 410 -15.04 -21.56 -3.72
C ASP A 410 -14.77 -22.63 -2.64
N ILE A 411 -13.59 -23.25 -2.69
CA ILE A 411 -13.09 -24.16 -1.66
C ILE A 411 -12.18 -23.35 -0.72
N PRO A 412 -12.31 -23.47 0.62
CA PRO A 412 -11.42 -22.81 1.55
C PRO A 412 -9.96 -23.18 1.28
N TRP A 413 -9.11 -22.18 1.11
CA TRP A 413 -7.68 -22.39 0.88
C TRP A 413 -6.97 -22.65 2.21
N GLU A 414 -6.20 -23.73 2.29
CA GLU A 414 -5.48 -24.10 3.49
C GLU A 414 -4.04 -23.54 3.49
N LEU A 415 -3.71 -22.80 4.55
CA LEU A 415 -2.36 -22.26 4.77
C LEU A 415 -1.86 -22.64 6.15
N LYS A 416 -0.67 -23.25 6.23
CA LYS A 416 0.01 -23.43 7.52
C LYS A 416 0.24 -22.06 8.17
N CYS A 417 -0.34 -21.87 9.36
CA CYS A 417 -0.32 -20.61 10.10
C CYS A 417 1.12 -20.10 10.22
N PRO A 418 1.49 -18.97 9.59
CA PRO A 418 2.89 -18.58 9.51
C PRO A 418 3.39 -18.00 10.83
N LYS A 419 4.69 -18.14 11.08
CA LYS A 419 5.40 -17.29 12.05
C LYS A 419 5.52 -15.87 11.49
N VAL A 420 5.87 -14.90 12.33
CA VAL A 420 6.10 -13.51 11.90
C VAL A 420 7.51 -13.09 12.31
N ILE A 421 8.31 -12.66 11.33
CA ILE A 421 9.65 -12.10 11.53
C ILE A 421 9.54 -10.58 11.38
N GLY A 422 9.68 -9.85 12.49
CA GLY A 422 9.62 -8.39 12.48
C GLY A 422 10.95 -7.76 12.08
N VAL A 423 10.98 -7.04 10.95
CA VAL A 423 12.16 -6.25 10.53
C VAL A 423 11.94 -4.79 10.88
N ARG A 424 12.64 -4.32 11.92
CA ARG A 424 12.50 -2.94 12.39
C ARG A 424 13.45 -1.99 11.66
N LEU A 425 12.92 -1.19 10.74
CA LEU A 425 13.68 -0.17 10.02
C LEU A 425 13.82 1.11 10.87
N THR A 426 15.05 1.60 10.99
CA THR A 426 15.38 2.84 11.70
C THR A 426 16.35 3.68 10.87
N GLY A 427 16.43 4.97 11.16
CA GLY A 427 17.26 5.90 10.37
C GLY A 427 16.64 6.26 9.02
N LYS A 428 17.49 6.70 8.08
CA LYS A 428 17.12 7.06 6.70
C LYS A 428 18.18 6.55 5.73
N MET A 429 17.78 6.17 4.52
CA MET A 429 18.73 5.85 3.44
C MET A 429 19.52 7.11 3.06
N ILE A 430 20.82 6.96 2.78
CA ILE A 430 21.73 8.07 2.43
C ILE A 430 22.51 7.73 1.15
N GLY A 431 22.79 8.75 0.33
CA GLY A 431 23.57 8.59 -0.89
C GLY A 431 22.90 7.66 -1.90
N TRP A 432 23.63 6.60 -2.29
CA TRP A 432 23.19 5.63 -3.30
C TRP A 432 22.37 4.47 -2.73
N THR A 433 22.18 4.41 -1.41
CA THR A 433 21.39 3.34 -0.79
C THR A 433 19.93 3.41 -1.25
N SER A 434 19.43 2.26 -1.66
CA SER A 434 18.09 2.02 -2.19
C SER A 434 17.36 0.96 -1.36
N PRO A 435 16.04 0.80 -1.53
CA PRO A 435 15.28 -0.26 -0.86
C PRO A 435 15.75 -1.66 -1.26
N THR A 436 16.28 -1.83 -2.47
CA THR A 436 16.89 -3.11 -2.87
C THR A 436 18.02 -3.49 -1.93
N ASP A 437 18.81 -2.54 -1.43
CA ASP A 437 19.89 -2.81 -0.49
C ASP A 437 19.38 -3.29 0.86
N VAL A 438 18.18 -2.86 1.27
CA VAL A 438 17.55 -3.33 2.51
C VAL A 438 17.16 -4.80 2.40
N ILE A 439 16.47 -5.21 1.33
CA ILE A 439 16.11 -6.63 1.16
C ILE A 439 17.34 -7.51 0.92
N LEU A 440 18.33 -7.02 0.18
CA LEU A 440 19.60 -7.75 0.01
C LEU A 440 20.28 -7.95 1.36
N LYS A 441 20.24 -6.95 2.25
CA LYS A 441 20.79 -7.10 3.60
C LYS A 441 19.97 -8.04 4.48
N VAL A 442 18.64 -8.02 4.37
CA VAL A 442 17.77 -8.97 5.07
C VAL A 442 18.03 -10.40 4.58
N ALA A 443 18.17 -10.60 3.28
CA ALA A 443 18.50 -11.90 2.67
C ALA A 443 19.88 -12.41 3.09
N ASP A 444 20.88 -11.53 3.21
CA ASP A 444 22.20 -11.84 3.78
C ASP A 444 22.10 -12.32 5.24
N ILE A 445 21.27 -11.64 6.06
CA ILE A 445 21.09 -11.99 7.48
C ILE A 445 20.32 -13.31 7.65
N LEU A 446 19.20 -13.48 6.93
CA LEU A 446 18.31 -14.63 7.08
C LEU A 446 18.75 -15.84 6.26
N THR A 447 19.58 -15.64 5.24
CA THR A 447 19.90 -16.63 4.20
C THR A 447 18.65 -17.12 3.46
N VAL A 448 18.82 -18.04 2.51
CA VAL A 448 17.72 -18.65 1.75
C VAL A 448 16.83 -19.59 2.56
N LYS A 449 17.09 -19.82 3.85
CA LYS A 449 16.24 -20.71 4.69
C LYS A 449 15.59 -19.99 5.88
N GLY A 450 16.05 -18.80 6.24
CA GLY A 450 15.58 -18.12 7.46
C GLY A 450 14.13 -17.65 7.41
N GLY A 451 13.55 -17.51 6.21
CA GLY A 451 12.17 -17.09 6.01
C GLY A 451 11.14 -18.23 5.89
N THR A 452 11.56 -19.50 5.94
CA THR A 452 10.65 -20.63 5.69
C THR A 452 9.52 -20.70 6.74
N VAL A 453 8.26 -20.77 6.27
CA VAL A 453 7.03 -20.78 7.11
C VAL A 453 6.89 -19.52 7.98
N ALA A 454 7.43 -18.38 7.53
CA ALA A 454 7.28 -17.10 8.19
C ALA A 454 6.93 -15.97 7.21
N VAL A 455 6.22 -14.97 7.72
CA VAL A 455 5.96 -13.70 7.03
C VAL A 455 6.95 -12.66 7.57
N ILE A 456 7.61 -11.94 6.67
CA ILE A 456 8.49 -10.82 7.04
C ILE A 456 7.64 -9.55 7.16
N GLU A 457 7.58 -8.96 8.35
CA GLU A 457 6.79 -7.76 8.63
C GLU A 457 7.71 -6.56 8.94
N TYR A 458 7.77 -5.63 7.99
CA TYR A 458 8.55 -4.39 8.12
C TYR A 458 7.82 -3.37 9.00
N HIS A 459 8.51 -2.82 10.00
CA HIS A 459 7.94 -1.84 10.91
C HIS A 459 8.99 -0.82 11.39
N GLY A 460 8.55 0.22 12.10
CA GLY A 460 9.43 1.23 12.68
C GLY A 460 9.52 2.53 11.86
N PRO A 461 10.22 3.55 12.41
CA PRO A 461 10.22 4.90 11.85
C PRO A 461 10.87 4.99 10.45
N GLY A 462 11.78 4.06 10.11
CA GLY A 462 12.43 4.00 8.81
C GLY A 462 11.52 3.55 7.66
N VAL A 463 10.32 3.03 7.95
CA VAL A 463 9.35 2.65 6.89
C VAL A 463 8.76 3.88 6.22
N TRP A 464 8.50 4.96 6.97
CA TRP A 464 7.84 6.18 6.48
C TRP A 464 8.65 6.96 5.43
N VAL A 465 9.94 6.68 5.31
CA VAL A 465 10.81 7.31 4.29
C VAL A 465 10.86 6.51 2.99
N LEU A 466 10.21 5.36 2.93
CA LEU A 466 10.06 4.56 1.70
C LEU A 466 8.79 4.99 0.96
N SER A 467 8.89 5.18 -0.35
CA SER A 467 7.70 5.31 -1.19
C SER A 467 7.01 3.96 -1.35
N VAL A 468 5.74 3.94 -1.75
CA VAL A 468 5.00 2.70 -2.06
C VAL A 468 5.75 1.83 -3.09
N ILE A 469 6.25 2.44 -4.16
CA ILE A 469 7.07 1.78 -5.20
C ILE A 469 8.37 1.19 -4.62
N TRP A 470 8.82 1.75 -3.50
CA TRP A 470 10.05 1.35 -2.83
C TRP A 470 9.80 0.21 -1.82
N VAL A 471 8.65 0.17 -1.15
CA VAL A 471 8.24 -0.93 -0.27
C VAL A 471 8.04 -2.23 -1.07
N GLN A 472 7.57 -2.15 -2.32
CA GLN A 472 7.42 -3.31 -3.22
C GLN A 472 8.73 -4.11 -3.40
N LYS A 473 9.88 -3.42 -3.34
CA LYS A 473 11.19 -4.05 -3.54
C LYS A 473 11.68 -4.76 -2.28
N LEU A 474 11.03 -4.55 -1.14
CA LEU A 474 11.38 -5.18 0.14
C LEU A 474 10.76 -6.56 0.33
N GLU A 475 9.81 -6.96 -0.50
CA GLU A 475 9.00 -8.17 -0.29
C GLU A 475 9.28 -9.27 -1.32
N LEU A 476 10.42 -9.21 -2.02
CA LEU A 476 10.90 -10.39 -2.72
C LEU A 476 11.27 -11.45 -1.68
N TYR A 477 10.76 -12.67 -1.89
CA TYR A 477 11.03 -13.91 -1.14
C TYR A 477 10.08 -14.23 0.03
N PHE A 478 8.93 -14.81 -0.30
CA PHE A 478 8.44 -15.96 0.45
C PHE A 478 9.01 -17.23 -0.18
N ILE A 479 9.69 -18.05 0.61
CA ILE A 479 9.96 -19.43 0.23
C ILE A 479 8.82 -20.25 0.83
N VAL A 480 7.76 -20.39 0.04
CA VAL A 480 6.79 -21.47 0.25
C VAL A 480 7.54 -22.76 -0.09
N PRO A 481 7.71 -23.70 0.84
CA PRO A 481 8.20 -25.01 0.48
C PRO A 481 7.11 -25.64 -0.38
N PHE A 482 7.36 -25.76 -1.69
CA PHE A 482 6.65 -26.72 -2.51
C PHE A 482 6.97 -28.14 -2.03
#